data_AF-A0A4Q0VN09-F1
#
_entry.id   AF-A0A4Q0VN09-F1
#
_cell.length_a   1.000
_cell.length_b   1.000
_cell.length_c   1.000
_cell.angle_alpha   90.00
_cell.angle_beta   90.00
_cell.angle_gamma   90.00
#
_symmetry.space_group_name_H-M   'P 1'
#
loop_
_entity.id
_entity.type
_entity.pdbx_description
1 polymer ?
#
loop_
_entity_poly.entity_id
_entity_poly.type
_entity_poly.pdbx_seq_one_letter_code
_entity_poly.pdbx_strand_id
1 'polypeptide(L)' 'MIVMLLHKLPTFTLTDLKGEPFSTDDLLGKKTLIFMWASW' A
#
# COMPACT_ATOMS: atom_id res chain seq x y z
N MET A 1 8.64 -13.54 15.35
CA MET A 1 7.64 -13.38 14.28
C MET A 1 7.78 -11.97 13.73
N ILE A 2 8.33 -11.78 12.52
CA ILE A 2 8.38 -10.45 11.89
C ILE A 2 6.97 -10.10 11.45
N VAL A 3 6.39 -9.08 12.07
CA VAL A 3 5.06 -8.59 11.70
C VAL A 3 5.23 -7.60 10.56
N MET A 4 4.72 -7.95 9.37
CA MET A 4 4.70 -7.04 8.22
C MET A 4 3.55 -6.05 8.36
N LEU A 5 3.84 -4.75 8.22
CA LEU A 5 2.87 -3.65 8.35
C LEU A 5 1.60 -3.89 7.51
N LEU A 6 1.76 -4.39 6.28
CA LEU A 6 0.66 -4.65 5.36
C LEU A 6 -0.40 -5.64 5.90
N HIS A 7 -0.04 -6.56 6.79
CA HIS A 7 -1.02 -7.51 7.37
C HIS A 7 -1.90 -6.88 8.46
N LYS A 8 -1.53 -5.70 8.96
CA LYS A 8 -2.27 -4.96 9.99
C LYS A 8 -3.08 -3.80 9.42
N LEU A 9 -2.83 -3.44 8.18
CA LEU A 9 -3.56 -2.37 7.50
C LEU A 9 -4.85 -2.94 6.91
N PRO A 10 -5.94 -2.16 6.90
CA PRO A 10 -7.09 -2.46 6.07
C PRO A 10 -6.66 -2.51 4.59
N THR A 11 -7.36 -3.29 3.79
CA THR A 11 -7.22 -3.20 2.33
C THR A 11 -7.76 -1.85 1.87
N PHE A 12 -6.96 -1.15 1.07
CA PHE A 12 -7.36 0.11 0.43
C PHE A 12 -7.25 -0.04 -1.08
N THR A 13 -8.21 0.55 -1.79
CA THR A 13 -8.12 0.77 -3.23
C THR A 13 -7.73 2.22 -3.47
N LEU A 14 -6.63 2.42 -4.19
CA LEU A 14 -6.08 3.73 -4.56
C LEU A 14 -5.99 3.84 -6.08
N THR A 15 -5.74 5.05 -6.55
CA THR A 15 -5.39 5.30 -7.95
C THR A 15 -3.89 5.41 -8.08
N ASP A 16 -3.30 4.66 -9.00
CA ASP A 16 -1.87 4.70 -9.27
C ASP A 16 -1.47 5.92 -10.12
N LEU A 17 -0.17 6.03 -10.44
CA LEU A 17 0.36 7.13 -11.25
C LEU A 17 -0.12 7.13 -12.71
N LYS A 18 -0.72 6.04 -13.18
CA LYS A 18 -1.30 5.90 -14.53
C LYS A 18 -2.81 6.16 -14.55
N GLY A 19 -3.43 6.37 -13.39
CA GLY A 19 -4.88 6.51 -13.27
C GLY A 19 -5.60 5.19 -13.07
N GLU A 20 -4.89 4.07 -12.92
CA GLU A 20 -5.48 2.75 -12.78
C GLU A 20 -5.81 2.44 -11.31
N PRO A 21 -6.89 1.69 -11.05
CA PRO A 21 -7.20 1.22 -9.71
C PRO A 21 -6.14 0.20 -9.24
N PHE A 22 -5.71 0.34 -8.00
CA PHE A 22 -4.69 -0.49 -7.36
C PHE A 22 -5.09 -0.86 -5.94
N SER A 23 -4.90 -2.12 -5.54
CA SER A 23 -5.18 -2.60 -4.18
C SER A 23 -3.90 -2.77 -3.37
N THR A 24 -3.92 -2.42 -2.08
CA THR A 24 -2.79 -2.72 -1.18
C THR A 24 -2.54 -4.22 -1.00
N ASP A 25 -3.51 -5.08 -1.30
CA ASP A 25 -3.32 -6.54 -1.24
C ASP A 25 -2.31 -7.03 -2.29
N ASP A 26 -2.17 -6.30 -3.42
CA ASP A 26 -1.22 -6.61 -4.48
C ASP A 26 0.26 -6.46 -4.04
N LEU A 27 0.47 -5.89 -2.84
CA LEU A 27 1.77 -5.68 -2.19
C LEU A 27 2.11 -6.76 -1.16
N LEU A 28 1.19 -7.65 -0.81
CA LEU A 28 1.44 -8.72 0.16
C LEU A 28 2.58 -9.63 -0.33
N GLY A 29 3.50 -9.95 0.59
CA GLY A 29 4.71 -10.73 0.28
C GLY A 29 5.83 -9.93 -0.42
N LYS A 30 5.58 -8.68 -0.82
CA LYS A 30 6.60 -7.80 -1.40
C LYS A 30 7.23 -6.91 -0.32
N LYS A 31 8.50 -6.57 -0.50
CA LYS A 31 9.14 -5.51 0.31
C LYS A 31 8.58 -4.17 -0.18
N THR A 32 7.83 -3.49 0.67
CA THR A 32 7.06 -2.31 0.30
C THR A 32 7.37 -1.16 1.24
N LEU A 33 7.63 0.02 0.65
CA LEU A 33 7.74 1.28 1.37
C LEU A 33 6.42 2.05 1.22
N ILE A 34 5.80 2.41 2.34
CA ILE A 34 4.67 3.33 2.36
C ILE A 34 5.22 4.71 2.71
N PHE A 35 5.10 5.64 1.78
CA PHE A 35 5.52 7.03 1.95
C PHE A 35 4.30 7.94 1.93
N MET A 36 3.97 8.54 3.06
CA MET A 36 2.83 9.45 3.20
C MET A 36 3.34 10.88 3.36
N TRP A 37 2.84 11.78 2.52
CA TRP A 37 3.20 13.19 2.52
C TRP A 37 1.99 14.03 2.13
N ALA A 38 1.83 15.18 2.77
CA ALA A 38 0.80 16.16 2.50
C ALA A 38 1.26 17.10 1.38
N SER A 39 0.51 17.22 0.29
CA SER A 39 0.89 18.08 -0.85
C SER A 39 0.75 19.58 -0.59
N TRP A 40 0.29 19.98 0.61
CA TRP A 40 -0.03 21.35 0.98
C TRP A 40 1.03 21.99 1.88
#